data_AF-A0A935R1S3-F1
#
_entry.id   AF-A0A935R1S3-F1
#
_cell.length_a   1.000
_cell.length_b   1.000
_cell.length_c   1.000
_cell.angle_alpha   90.00
_cell.angle_beta   90.00
_cell.angle_gamma   90.00
#
_symmetry.space_group_name_H-M   'P 1'
#
loop_
_entity.id
_entity.type
_entity.pdbx_description
1 polymer ?
#
loop_
_entity_poly.entity_id
_entity_poly.type
_entity_poly.pdbx_seq_one_letter_code
_entity_poly.pdbx_strand_id
1 'polypeptide(L)'
;MITYRKTQGRQVVARREGAYVGKLDDFQFDLIRRVIYGYRLKGGGVFGRAGGVSAKILDQIGRDVAFVNAEEDIAWSGASRNAEEGRAWASLYRGTRVMSRLGASIGAVDDLAFDPASRKVVALILDGNRYIELTEQVATGPAAVIVEDTALVRELPQEEHAGQDWWSRVVSSFSSSDDRSEPPKALTEPAPPAAATPESPAEAPAAEAPPGEKPPQ
;
A
#
# COMPACT_ATOMS: atom_id res chain seq x y z
N MET A 1 -7.52 2.17 -8.83
CA MET A 1 -7.76 1.26 -7.68
C MET A 1 -8.18 -0.12 -8.20
N ILE A 2 -7.88 -1.20 -7.47
CA ILE A 2 -8.10 -2.59 -7.87
C ILE A 2 -8.35 -3.48 -6.65
N THR A 3 -9.08 -4.59 -6.83
CA THR A 3 -9.26 -5.59 -5.77
C THR A 3 -8.22 -6.69 -5.82
N TYR A 4 -7.89 -7.27 -4.66
CA TYR A 4 -6.95 -8.36 -4.54
C TYR A 4 -7.27 -9.50 -5.50
N ARG A 5 -8.52 -9.99 -5.53
CA ARG A 5 -8.96 -11.05 -6.44
C ARG A 5 -8.71 -10.72 -7.91
N LYS A 6 -8.90 -9.47 -8.34
CA LYS A 6 -8.65 -9.02 -9.73
C LYS A 6 -7.16 -8.95 -10.08
N THR A 7 -6.29 -8.79 -9.09
CA THR A 7 -4.83 -8.79 -9.28
C THR A 7 -4.25 -10.19 -9.39
N GLN A 8 -4.88 -11.20 -8.78
CA GLN A 8 -4.36 -12.56 -8.80
C GLN A 8 -4.31 -13.11 -10.23
N GLY A 9 -3.23 -13.81 -10.55
CA GLY A 9 -3.02 -14.43 -11.85
C GLY A 9 -2.57 -13.47 -12.96
N ARG A 10 -2.47 -12.16 -12.70
CA ARG A 10 -1.92 -11.20 -13.68
C ARG A 10 -0.49 -11.54 -14.02
N GLN A 11 -0.15 -11.44 -15.30
CA GLN A 11 1.19 -11.73 -15.78
C GLN A 11 2.14 -10.65 -15.31
N VAL A 12 3.36 -11.05 -14.94
CA VAL A 12 4.44 -10.14 -14.60
C VAL A 12 5.48 -10.22 -15.70
N VAL A 13 5.81 -9.07 -16.27
CA VAL A 13 6.76 -8.91 -17.38
C VAL A 13 7.89 -8.00 -16.94
N ALA A 14 9.12 -8.41 -17.23
CA ALA A 14 10.30 -7.56 -17.05
C ALA A 14 10.49 -6.67 -18.28
N ARG A 15 10.51 -5.35 -18.08
CA ARG A 15 10.58 -4.37 -19.18
C ARG A 15 11.91 -4.45 -19.92
N ARG A 16 13.03 -4.61 -19.19
CA ARG A 16 14.38 -4.60 -19.78
C ARG A 16 14.63 -5.81 -20.69
N GLU A 17 14.19 -6.99 -20.26
CA GLU A 17 14.35 -8.23 -21.03
C GLU A 17 13.20 -8.49 -22.01
N GLY A 18 12.06 -7.80 -21.86
CA GLY A 18 10.85 -8.07 -22.64
C GLY A 18 10.28 -9.47 -22.38
N ALA A 19 10.59 -10.05 -21.22
CA ALA A 19 10.34 -11.45 -20.91
C ALA A 19 9.21 -11.62 -19.89
N TYR A 20 8.42 -12.68 -20.08
CA TYR A 20 7.46 -13.13 -19.07
C TYR A 20 8.21 -13.77 -17.91
N VAL A 21 7.92 -13.31 -16.71
CA VAL A 21 8.63 -13.72 -15.50
C VAL A 21 7.77 -14.61 -14.60
N GLY A 22 6.48 -14.34 -14.49
CA GLY A 22 5.58 -15.09 -13.64
C GLY A 22 4.19 -14.50 -13.53
N LYS A 23 3.45 -14.87 -12.48
CA LYS A 23 2.14 -14.30 -12.17
C LYS A 23 2.09 -13.76 -10.75
N LEU A 24 1.34 -12.68 -10.54
CA LEU A 24 0.96 -12.22 -9.21
C LEU A 24 0.12 -13.29 -8.52
N ASP A 25 0.50 -13.68 -7.31
CA ASP A 25 -0.22 -14.67 -6.51
C ASP A 25 -0.88 -14.02 -5.30
N ASP A 26 -0.09 -13.29 -4.52
CA ASP A 26 -0.52 -12.72 -3.24
C ASP A 26 0.20 -11.40 -2.96
N PHE A 27 -0.26 -10.64 -1.96
CA PHE A 27 0.51 -9.51 -1.46
C PHE A 27 0.52 -9.45 0.07
N GLN A 28 1.58 -8.86 0.60
CA GLN A 28 1.74 -8.62 2.02
C GLN A 28 1.56 -7.12 2.29
N PHE A 29 0.74 -6.80 3.28
CA PHE A 29 0.47 -5.41 3.67
C PHE A 29 0.57 -5.22 5.18
N ASP A 30 0.85 -3.97 5.57
CA ASP A 30 0.83 -3.51 6.96
C ASP A 30 -0.61 -3.35 7.44
N LEU A 31 -0.97 -3.94 8.57
CA LEU A 31 -2.32 -3.76 9.11
C LEU A 31 -2.56 -2.34 9.62
N ILE A 32 -1.54 -1.68 10.17
CA ILE A 32 -1.67 -0.35 10.78
C ILE A 32 -1.50 0.73 9.71
N ARG A 33 -0.39 0.68 8.97
CA ARG A 33 -0.05 1.67 7.94
C ARG A 33 -0.85 1.50 6.66
N ARG A 34 -1.46 0.32 6.46
CA ARG A 34 -2.25 -0.05 5.27
C ARG A 34 -1.42 -0.02 3.99
N VAL A 35 -0.10 -0.13 4.09
CA VAL A 35 0.83 -0.09 2.95
C VAL A 35 1.18 -1.50 2.52
N ILE A 36 1.16 -1.75 1.22
CA ILE A 36 1.62 -2.98 0.60
C ILE A 36 3.15 -2.95 0.54
N TYR A 37 3.79 -3.97 1.11
CA TYR A 37 5.24 -4.09 1.15
C TYR A 37 5.80 -4.85 -0.05
N GLY A 38 5.09 -5.89 -0.48
CA GLY A 38 5.55 -6.76 -1.55
C GLY A 38 4.48 -7.71 -2.05
N TYR A 39 4.76 -8.29 -3.20
CA TYR A 39 3.90 -9.25 -3.88
C TYR A 39 4.62 -10.59 -3.94
N ARG A 40 3.88 -11.67 -3.73
CA ARG A 40 4.32 -13.03 -4.02
C ARG A 40 4.05 -13.33 -5.47
N LEU A 41 5.04 -13.94 -6.11
CA LEU A 41 5.00 -14.35 -7.50
C LEU A 41 5.03 -15.87 -7.59
N LYS A 42 4.27 -16.40 -8.56
CA LYS A 42 4.40 -17.78 -9.04
C LYS A 42 5.14 -17.75 -10.37
N GLY A 43 6.33 -18.34 -10.41
CA GLY A 43 7.14 -18.45 -11.61
C GLY A 43 6.46 -19.24 -12.72
N GLY A 44 6.87 -19.00 -13.96
CA GLY A 44 6.40 -19.75 -15.13
C GLY A 44 6.92 -21.19 -15.20
N GLY A 45 6.24 -22.03 -16.01
CA GLY A 45 6.68 -23.38 -16.35
C GLY A 45 6.18 -24.50 -15.42
N VAL A 46 6.55 -25.75 -15.75
CA VAL A 46 6.12 -26.98 -15.05
C VAL A 46 6.74 -27.10 -13.65
N PHE A 47 7.85 -26.39 -13.39
CA PHE A 47 8.55 -26.32 -12.10
C PHE A 47 8.51 -24.91 -11.52
N GLY A 48 7.33 -24.28 -11.53
CA GLY A 48 7.14 -22.90 -11.10
C GLY A 48 7.74 -22.63 -9.72
N ARG A 49 8.74 -21.73 -9.68
CA ARG A 49 9.39 -21.31 -8.43
C ARG A 49 8.53 -20.27 -7.72
N ALA A 50 8.47 -20.30 -6.40
CA ALA A 50 7.90 -19.19 -5.64
C ALA A 50 8.92 -18.04 -5.61
N GLY A 51 8.44 -16.82 -5.84
CA GLY A 51 9.27 -15.62 -5.80
C GLY A 51 8.57 -14.49 -5.05
N GLY A 52 9.32 -13.42 -4.80
CA GLY A 52 8.79 -12.20 -4.22
C GLY A 52 9.35 -10.96 -4.90
N VAL A 53 8.52 -9.94 -5.04
CA VAL A 53 8.92 -8.61 -5.52
C VAL A 53 8.49 -7.54 -4.52
N SER A 54 9.37 -6.56 -4.30
CA SER A 54 9.04 -5.40 -3.47
C SER A 54 7.96 -4.56 -4.15
N ALA A 55 6.97 -4.07 -3.40
CA ALA A 55 5.95 -3.17 -3.95
C ALA A 55 6.56 -1.84 -4.43
N LYS A 56 7.78 -1.51 -4.00
CA LYS A 56 8.54 -0.36 -4.51
C LYS A 56 9.12 -0.56 -5.91
N ILE A 57 9.33 -1.81 -6.32
CA ILE A 57 9.95 -2.15 -7.61
C ILE A 57 8.88 -2.51 -8.65
N LEU A 58 7.69 -2.91 -8.20
CA LEU A 58 6.54 -3.09 -9.09
C LEU A 58 6.07 -1.73 -9.59
N ASP A 59 6.37 -1.44 -10.84
CA ASP A 59 6.25 -0.12 -11.44
C ASP A 59 4.79 0.23 -11.76
N GLN A 60 4.10 -0.71 -12.44
CA GLN A 60 2.71 -0.52 -12.83
C GLN A 60 1.95 -1.84 -12.81
N ILE A 61 0.71 -1.81 -12.31
CA ILE A 61 -0.26 -2.89 -12.44
C ILE A 61 -1.32 -2.46 -13.46
N GLY A 62 -1.12 -2.83 -14.72
CA GLY A 62 -2.09 -2.65 -15.80
C GLY A 62 -3.18 -3.71 -15.76
N ARG A 63 -4.18 -3.61 -16.65
CA ARG A 63 -5.37 -4.48 -16.70
C ARG A 63 -5.04 -5.97 -16.67
N ASP A 64 -4.10 -6.40 -17.50
CA ASP A 64 -3.76 -7.83 -17.69
C ASP A 64 -2.33 -8.16 -17.24
N VAL A 65 -1.45 -7.14 -17.24
CA VAL A 65 -0.01 -7.26 -17.01
C VAL A 65 0.43 -6.30 -15.92
N ALA A 66 1.33 -6.77 -15.05
CA ALA A 66 2.12 -5.95 -14.16
C ALA A 66 3.59 -5.92 -14.62
N PHE A 67 4.25 -4.79 -14.42
CA PHE A 67 5.61 -4.56 -14.89
C PHE A 67 6.60 -4.47 -13.74
N VAL A 68 7.73 -5.13 -13.92
CA VAL A 68 8.97 -4.91 -13.15
C VAL A 68 10.04 -4.39 -14.11
N ASN A 69 11.08 -3.75 -13.59
CA ASN A 69 12.13 -3.21 -14.44
C ASN A 69 12.96 -4.33 -15.05
N ALA A 70 13.51 -5.23 -14.23
CA ALA A 70 14.31 -6.36 -14.66
C ALA A 70 13.95 -7.67 -13.93
N GLU A 71 14.31 -8.82 -14.49
CA GLU A 71 14.10 -10.12 -13.82
C GLU A 71 14.91 -10.25 -12.51
N GLU A 72 16.10 -9.64 -12.45
CA GLU A 72 16.98 -9.64 -11.27
C GLU A 72 16.37 -8.94 -10.04
N ASP A 73 15.34 -8.11 -10.24
CA ASP A 73 14.58 -7.47 -9.17
C ASP A 73 13.71 -8.46 -8.37
N ILE A 74 13.58 -9.69 -8.86
CA ILE A 74 12.74 -10.72 -8.27
C ILE A 74 13.59 -11.68 -7.46
N ALA A 75 13.25 -11.77 -6.18
CA ALA A 75 13.88 -12.70 -5.27
C ALA A 75 13.29 -14.10 -5.47
N TRP A 76 13.99 -14.93 -6.24
CA TRP A 76 13.67 -16.35 -6.47
C TRP A 76 14.38 -17.25 -5.46
N SER A 77 13.84 -17.37 -4.26
CA SER A 77 14.23 -18.39 -3.29
C SER A 77 13.18 -18.42 -2.18
N GLY A 78 13.03 -19.57 -1.50
CA GLY A 78 11.99 -19.82 -0.48
C GLY A 78 11.94 -18.86 0.71
N ALA A 79 12.79 -17.82 0.74
CA ALA A 79 12.53 -16.59 1.47
C ALA A 79 11.41 -15.78 0.79
N SER A 80 10.24 -16.42 0.57
CA SER A 80 8.99 -15.67 0.50
C SER A 80 8.99 -14.78 1.73
N ARG A 81 9.02 -13.45 1.57
CA ARG A 81 9.10 -12.49 2.68
C ARG A 81 8.20 -12.99 3.80
N ASN A 82 8.81 -13.49 4.87
CA ASN A 82 8.07 -14.16 5.94
C ASN A 82 7.02 -13.18 6.47
N ALA A 83 5.95 -13.71 7.06
CA ALA A 83 5.01 -12.88 7.80
C ALA A 83 5.78 -12.19 8.94
N GLU A 84 6.24 -10.97 8.68
CA GLU A 84 6.83 -10.11 9.71
C GLU A 84 5.69 -9.62 10.61
N GLU A 85 5.98 -9.47 11.90
CA GLU A 85 5.01 -9.04 12.89
C GLU A 85 4.34 -7.71 12.46
N GLY A 86 3.01 -7.66 12.58
CA GLY A 86 2.20 -6.52 12.10
C GLY A 86 1.85 -6.53 10.60
N ARG A 87 2.31 -7.54 9.85
CA ARG A 87 1.94 -7.73 8.44
C ARG A 87 1.03 -8.92 8.24
N ALA A 88 0.12 -8.80 7.28
CA ALA A 88 -0.75 -9.89 6.86
C ALA A 88 -0.59 -10.17 5.36
N TRP A 89 -0.69 -11.45 5.01
CA TRP A 89 -0.95 -11.85 3.62
C TRP A 89 -2.41 -11.59 3.29
N ALA A 90 -2.69 -11.01 2.13
CA ALA A 90 -4.05 -10.71 1.70
C ALA A 90 -4.92 -11.97 1.66
N SER A 91 -4.38 -13.11 1.19
CA SER A 91 -5.08 -14.40 1.23
C SER A 91 -5.52 -14.83 2.63
N LEU A 92 -4.66 -14.67 3.63
CA LEU A 92 -4.92 -15.05 5.03
C LEU A 92 -5.83 -14.06 5.75
N TYR A 93 -5.84 -12.80 5.31
CA TYR A 93 -6.68 -11.78 5.89
C TYR A 93 -8.15 -11.88 5.46
N ARG A 94 -8.43 -12.58 4.36
CA ARG A 94 -9.79 -12.94 3.96
C ARG A 94 -10.40 -13.90 4.97
N GLY A 95 -11.67 -13.71 5.29
CA GLY A 95 -12.39 -14.43 6.34
C GLY A 95 -12.23 -13.80 7.73
N THR A 96 -11.35 -12.81 7.91
CA THR A 96 -11.26 -12.05 9.18
C THR A 96 -12.62 -11.47 9.53
N ARG A 97 -13.06 -11.68 10.78
CA ARG A 97 -14.36 -11.20 11.23
C ARG A 97 -14.37 -9.69 11.38
N VAL A 98 -15.45 -9.07 10.91
CA VAL A 98 -15.70 -7.65 11.04
C VAL A 98 -16.81 -7.45 12.05
N MET A 99 -16.55 -6.63 13.07
CA MET A 99 -17.48 -6.36 14.16
C MET A 99 -17.47 -4.88 14.53
N SER A 100 -18.57 -4.43 15.12
CA SER A 100 -18.62 -3.10 15.72
C SER A 100 -17.85 -3.08 17.04
N ARG A 101 -17.51 -1.87 17.53
CA ARG A 101 -16.94 -1.67 18.86
C ARG A 101 -17.79 -2.23 20.00
N LEU A 102 -19.10 -2.34 19.79
CA LEU A 102 -20.05 -2.94 20.75
C LEU A 102 -20.12 -4.48 20.66
N GLY A 103 -19.32 -5.10 19.78
CA GLY A 103 -19.27 -6.55 19.61
C GLY A 103 -20.34 -7.12 18.67
N ALA A 104 -21.19 -6.28 18.06
CA ALA A 104 -22.13 -6.74 17.05
C ALA A 104 -21.37 -7.22 15.80
N SER A 105 -21.66 -8.44 15.35
CA SER A 105 -21.06 -9.03 14.15
C SER A 105 -21.62 -8.35 12.91
N ILE A 106 -20.74 -7.77 12.08
CA ILE A 106 -21.11 -7.11 10.84
C ILE A 106 -21.01 -8.09 9.68
N GLY A 107 -19.95 -8.90 9.65
CA GLY A 107 -19.66 -9.82 8.56
C GLY A 107 -18.23 -10.36 8.60
N ALA A 108 -17.70 -10.72 7.43
CA ALA A 108 -16.32 -11.15 7.25
C ALA A 108 -15.70 -10.50 6.01
N VAL A 109 -14.38 -10.31 6.02
CA VAL A 109 -13.64 -9.78 4.86
C VAL A 109 -13.68 -10.79 3.71
N ASP A 110 -14.32 -10.47 2.60
CA ASP A 110 -14.29 -11.29 1.39
C ASP A 110 -13.14 -10.92 0.45
N ASP A 111 -12.80 -9.64 0.32
CA ASP A 111 -11.75 -9.17 -0.59
C ASP A 111 -11.14 -7.85 -0.07
N LEU A 112 -10.02 -7.43 -0.64
CA LEU A 112 -9.35 -6.18 -0.28
C LEU A 112 -9.26 -5.28 -1.50
N ALA A 113 -9.52 -3.98 -1.33
CA ALA A 113 -9.36 -3.01 -2.40
C ALA A 113 -8.20 -2.06 -2.08
N PHE A 114 -7.32 -1.88 -3.06
CA PHE A 114 -6.09 -1.11 -2.89
C PHE A 114 -5.80 -0.25 -4.11
N ASP A 115 -5.05 0.81 -3.89
CA ASP A 115 -4.54 1.66 -4.95
C ASP A 115 -3.10 1.25 -5.31
N PRO A 116 -2.85 0.79 -6.56
CA PRO A 116 -1.52 0.36 -6.97
C PRO A 116 -0.52 1.53 -7.02
N ALA A 117 -0.96 2.77 -7.25
CA ALA A 117 -0.08 3.93 -7.33
C ALA A 117 0.45 4.33 -5.94
N SER A 118 -0.45 4.52 -4.97
CA SER A 118 -0.04 4.81 -3.58
C SER A 118 0.44 3.56 -2.81
N ARG A 119 0.16 2.36 -3.34
CA ARG A 119 0.43 1.05 -2.71
C ARG A 119 -0.28 0.93 -1.36
N LYS A 120 -1.46 1.53 -1.22
CA LYS A 120 -2.26 1.48 0.00
C LYS A 120 -3.49 0.64 -0.18
N VAL A 121 -3.79 -0.21 0.80
CA VAL A 121 -5.11 -0.80 0.97
C VAL A 121 -6.03 0.30 1.50
N VAL A 122 -7.12 0.56 0.79
CA VAL A 122 -8.00 1.69 1.11
C VAL A 122 -9.40 1.26 1.49
N ALA A 123 -9.81 0.03 1.17
CA ALA A 123 -11.08 -0.51 1.62
C ALA A 123 -11.03 -2.03 1.80
N LEU A 124 -11.91 -2.53 2.67
CA LEU A 124 -12.20 -3.95 2.84
C LEU A 124 -13.58 -4.24 2.26
N ILE A 125 -13.65 -5.27 1.43
CA ILE A 125 -14.90 -5.77 0.87
C ILE A 125 -15.39 -6.86 1.81
N LEU A 126 -16.65 -6.75 2.22
CA LEU A 126 -17.28 -7.69 3.12
C LEU A 126 -18.17 -8.67 2.35
N ASP A 127 -18.50 -9.76 3.03
CA ASP A 127 -19.61 -10.60 2.64
C ASP A 127 -20.95 -9.83 2.57
N GLY A 128 -21.84 -10.30 1.70
CA GLY A 128 -23.16 -9.71 1.51
C GLY A 128 -23.14 -8.37 0.76
N ASN A 129 -22.22 -8.19 -0.20
CA ASN A 129 -22.18 -7.03 -1.10
C ASN A 129 -22.01 -5.69 -0.36
N ARG A 130 -21.16 -5.66 0.67
CA ARG A 130 -20.87 -4.47 1.48
C ARG A 130 -19.37 -4.17 1.46
N TYR A 131 -19.00 -2.98 1.86
CA TYR A 131 -17.60 -2.59 2.04
C TYR A 131 -17.44 -1.57 3.16
N ILE A 132 -16.20 -1.44 3.62
CA ILE A 132 -15.79 -0.43 4.59
C ILE A 132 -14.52 0.24 4.09
N GLU A 133 -14.50 1.57 4.09
CA GLU A 133 -13.30 2.35 3.85
C GLU A 133 -12.36 2.27 5.06
N LEU A 134 -11.07 2.06 4.79
CA LEU A 134 -10.06 2.04 5.84
C LEU A 134 -9.71 3.48 6.22
N THR A 135 -10.42 4.02 7.21
CA THR A 135 -10.20 5.32 7.87
C THR A 135 -9.72 5.12 9.30
N GLU A 136 -9.43 6.18 10.05
CA GLU A 136 -8.99 6.08 11.45
C GLU A 136 -10.04 5.42 12.38
N GLN A 137 -11.29 5.37 11.94
CA GLN A 137 -12.42 4.75 12.67
C GLN A 137 -12.52 3.23 12.44
N VAL A 138 -11.54 2.65 11.75
CA VAL A 138 -11.46 1.21 11.47
C VAL A 138 -10.13 0.67 11.95
N ALA A 139 -10.19 -0.17 12.99
CA ALA A 139 -9.04 -0.85 13.56
C ALA A 139 -8.89 -2.25 12.93
N THR A 140 -7.75 -2.49 12.29
CA THR A 140 -7.40 -3.73 11.59
C THR A 140 -6.44 -4.56 12.45
N GLY A 141 -6.99 -5.55 13.16
CA GLY A 141 -6.21 -6.53 13.92
C GLY A 141 -5.98 -7.83 13.15
N PRO A 142 -5.09 -8.72 13.63
CA PRO A 142 -4.82 -10.01 13.00
C PRO A 142 -5.98 -11.01 13.10
N ALA A 143 -6.86 -10.86 14.10
CA ALA A 143 -7.98 -11.76 14.34
C ALA A 143 -9.36 -11.16 14.01
N ALA A 144 -9.46 -9.83 13.99
CA ALA A 144 -10.70 -9.11 13.76
C ALA A 144 -10.45 -7.71 13.22
N VAL A 145 -11.43 -7.20 12.48
CA VAL A 145 -11.57 -5.79 12.14
C VAL A 145 -12.65 -5.20 13.03
N ILE A 146 -12.32 -4.13 13.74
CA ILE A 146 -13.25 -3.40 14.59
C ILE A 146 -13.60 -2.08 13.94
N VAL A 147 -14.90 -1.81 13.84
CA VAL A 147 -15.46 -0.60 13.26
C VAL A 147 -16.10 0.21 14.38
N GLU A 148 -15.76 1.49 14.49
CA GLU A 148 -16.31 2.37 15.53
C GLU A 148 -17.83 2.53 15.38
N ASP A 149 -18.29 2.76 14.14
CA ASP A 149 -19.71 2.93 13.81
C ASP A 149 -20.11 2.05 12.61
N THR A 150 -21.22 1.32 12.75
CA THR A 150 -21.80 0.54 11.66
C THR A 150 -22.25 1.38 10.47
N ALA A 151 -22.47 2.69 10.64
CA ALA A 151 -22.77 3.62 9.55
C ALA A 151 -21.60 3.75 8.54
N LEU A 152 -20.40 3.31 8.91
CA LEU A 152 -19.25 3.22 8.00
C LEU A 152 -19.38 2.05 7.00
N VAL A 153 -20.28 1.11 7.27
CA VAL A 153 -20.56 -0.01 6.37
C VAL A 153 -21.46 0.48 5.25
N ARG A 154 -20.97 0.39 4.03
CA ARG A 154 -21.68 0.83 2.82
C ARG A 154 -22.02 -0.36 1.95
N GLU A 155 -23.14 -0.28 1.24
CA GLU A 155 -23.49 -1.28 0.23
C GLU A 155 -22.72 -1.02 -1.06
N LEU A 156 -22.30 -2.10 -1.71
CA LEU A 156 -21.75 -2.03 -3.05
C LEU A 156 -22.92 -1.87 -4.04
N PRO A 157 -22.79 -1.01 -5.06
CA PRO A 157 -23.84 -0.84 -6.06
C PRO A 157 -24.09 -2.16 -6.81
N GLN A 158 -25.36 -2.57 -6.93
CA GLN A 158 -25.75 -3.82 -7.61
C GLN A 158 -25.41 -3.79 -9.12
N GLU A 159 -25.02 -4.96 -9.64
CA GLU A 159 -24.40 -5.16 -10.95
C GLU A 159 -25.30 -4.99 -12.20
N GLU A 160 -26.57 -4.57 -12.08
CA GLU A 160 -27.52 -4.57 -13.23
C GLU A 160 -27.08 -3.70 -14.43
N HIS A 161 -26.05 -2.86 -14.28
CA HIS A 161 -25.44 -2.10 -15.38
C HIS A 161 -23.89 -2.15 -15.40
N ALA A 162 -23.27 -3.17 -14.80
CA ALA A 162 -21.83 -3.21 -14.59
C ALA A 162 -21.02 -3.59 -15.86
N GLY A 163 -20.91 -2.64 -16.78
CA GLY A 163 -19.67 -2.48 -17.54
C GLY A 163 -18.47 -2.31 -16.59
N GLN A 164 -17.25 -2.45 -17.12
CA GLN A 164 -15.95 -2.61 -16.42
C GLN A 164 -15.57 -1.58 -15.31
N ASP A 165 -16.42 -0.61 -14.95
CA ASP A 165 -16.08 0.61 -14.21
C ASP A 165 -16.90 0.91 -12.94
N TRP A 166 -17.62 -0.06 -12.36
CA TRP A 166 -18.39 0.21 -11.14
C TRP A 166 -17.50 0.61 -9.95
N TRP A 167 -16.31 0.00 -9.82
CA TRP A 167 -15.30 0.41 -8.85
C TRP A 167 -14.79 1.82 -9.10
N SER A 168 -14.66 2.24 -10.37
CA SER A 168 -14.27 3.61 -10.74
C SER A 168 -15.30 4.63 -10.20
N ARG A 169 -16.59 4.26 -10.14
CA ARG A 169 -17.67 5.08 -9.54
C ARG A 169 -17.60 5.12 -8.02
N VAL A 170 -17.36 3.98 -7.36
CA VAL A 170 -17.16 3.93 -5.90
C VAL A 170 -15.89 4.69 -5.49
N VAL A 171 -14.85 4.69 -6.32
CA VAL A 171 -13.64 5.50 -6.10
C VAL A 171 -13.91 6.99 -6.24
N SER A 172 -14.75 7.40 -7.21
CA SER A 172 -15.11 8.82 -7.36
C SER A 172 -15.90 9.39 -6.16
N SER A 173 -16.67 8.55 -5.44
CA SER A 173 -17.33 8.99 -4.21
C SER A 173 -16.38 9.13 -3.02
N PHE A 174 -15.24 8.41 -3.01
CA PHE A 174 -14.17 8.62 -2.04
C PHE A 174 -13.45 9.95 -2.27
N SER A 175 -13.11 10.30 -3.51
CA SER A 175 -12.43 11.57 -3.82
C SER A 175 -13.31 12.82 -3.59
N SER A 176 -14.63 12.67 -3.67
CA SER A 176 -15.56 13.80 -3.47
C SER A 176 -15.75 14.19 -1.99
N SER A 177 -15.24 13.39 -1.05
CA SER A 177 -15.37 13.64 0.39
C SER A 177 -14.22 14.46 0.98
N ASP A 178 -13.13 14.68 0.23
CA ASP A 178 -11.91 15.37 0.70
C ASP A 178 -11.89 16.88 0.38
N ASP A 179 -12.88 17.40 -0.38
CA ASP A 179 -12.92 18.80 -0.84
C ASP A 179 -13.85 19.71 -0.01
N ARG A 180 -13.86 19.52 1.32
CA ARG A 180 -14.46 20.46 2.29
C ARG A 180 -13.40 21.09 3.20
N SER A 181 -12.23 21.38 2.66
CA SER A 181 -11.29 22.28 3.30
C SER A 181 -11.74 23.71 3.01
N GLU A 182 -12.52 24.31 3.92
CA GLU A 182 -12.73 25.76 3.93
C GLU A 182 -11.36 26.46 3.83
N PRO A 183 -11.17 27.43 2.92
CA PRO A 183 -9.92 28.19 2.89
C PRO A 183 -9.82 28.98 4.21
N PRO A 184 -8.65 28.98 4.89
CA PRO A 184 -8.47 29.81 6.06
C PRO A 184 -8.65 31.27 5.67
N LYS A 185 -9.56 31.96 6.38
CA LYS A 185 -9.73 33.41 6.31
C LYS A 185 -8.36 34.07 6.44
N ALA A 186 -7.95 34.79 5.38
CA ALA A 186 -6.76 35.60 5.36
C ALA A 186 -6.80 36.59 6.55
N LEU A 187 -5.93 36.35 7.53
CA LEU A 187 -5.60 37.32 8.58
C LEU A 187 -4.57 38.28 8.00
N THR A 188 -5.00 39.52 7.89
CA THR A 188 -4.21 40.70 7.52
C THR A 188 -2.91 40.77 8.30
N GLU A 189 -1.83 40.96 7.54
CA GLU A 189 -0.46 41.28 7.93
C GLU A 189 -0.37 42.43 8.95
N PRO A 190 0.66 42.44 9.80
CA PRO A 190 1.40 43.69 9.94
C PRO A 190 2.89 43.55 9.64
N ALA A 191 3.40 44.64 9.09
CA ALA A 191 4.68 44.86 8.42
C ALA A 191 5.96 44.38 9.14
N PRO A 192 7.03 44.09 8.37
CA PRO A 192 8.35 43.80 8.92
C PRO A 192 9.08 45.09 9.36
N PRO A 193 9.77 45.10 10.52
CA PRO A 193 10.72 46.16 10.84
C PRO A 193 12.04 46.00 10.09
N ALA A 194 12.63 47.16 9.79
CA ALA A 194 13.76 47.40 8.92
C ALA A 194 15.09 46.77 9.37
N ALA A 195 15.96 46.62 8.37
CA ALA A 195 17.28 46.00 8.36
C ALA A 195 18.28 46.48 9.44
N ALA A 196 19.15 45.54 9.85
CA ALA A 196 20.47 45.85 10.39
C ALA A 196 21.53 44.92 9.75
N THR A 197 22.63 45.59 9.40
CA THR A 197 23.85 45.27 8.63
C THR A 197 24.52 43.91 8.89
N PRO A 198 25.19 43.32 7.86
CA PRO A 198 25.99 42.10 7.99
C PRO A 198 27.36 42.35 8.62
N GLU A 199 27.74 41.52 9.59
CA GLU A 199 29.12 41.40 10.06
C GLU A 199 29.58 39.95 9.83
N SER A 200 30.74 39.81 9.20
CA SER A 200 31.44 38.58 8.82
C SER A 200 32.91 38.82 9.18
N PRO A 201 33.81 37.82 9.26
CA PRO A 201 33.73 36.43 9.72
C PRO A 201 34.77 36.15 10.85
N ALA A 202 34.62 35.07 11.62
CA ALA A 202 35.72 34.48 12.41
C ALA A 202 35.53 32.96 12.45
N GLU A 203 36.32 32.21 11.69
CA GLU A 203 37.62 31.65 12.07
C GLU A 203 37.46 30.22 12.59
N ALA A 204 37.81 29.27 11.74
CA ALA A 204 37.78 27.84 12.00
C ALA A 204 39.11 27.38 12.62
N PRO A 205 39.11 26.60 13.70
CA PRO A 205 40.31 25.89 14.13
C PRO A 205 40.43 24.51 13.45
N ALA A 206 41.54 24.41 12.71
CA ALA A 206 42.48 23.32 12.53
C ALA A 206 42.04 21.86 12.81
N ALA A 207 42.20 21.04 11.77
CA ALA A 207 42.23 19.60 11.81
C ALA A 207 43.46 19.08 12.56
N GLU A 208 43.22 18.18 13.52
CA GLU A 208 44.24 17.41 14.22
C GLU A 208 44.41 16.05 13.51
N ALA A 209 45.64 15.75 13.09
CA ALA A 209 46.04 14.53 12.41
C ALA A 209 46.30 13.39 13.42
N PRO A 210 45.84 12.15 13.18
CA PRO A 210 46.32 10.99 13.92
C PRO A 210 47.64 10.45 13.32
N PRO A 211 48.67 10.16 14.15
CA PRO A 211 49.89 9.50 13.71
C PRO A 211 49.80 7.97 13.81
N GLY A 212 50.55 7.28 12.95
CA GLY A 212 51.25 6.06 13.36
C GLY A 212 50.87 4.78 12.62
N GLU A 213 51.53 4.55 11.48
CA GLU A 213 51.84 3.22 10.97
C GLU A 213 52.69 2.42 11.98
N LYS A 214 52.38 1.13 12.14
CA LYS A 214 53.39 0.06 12.27
C LYS A 214 52.90 -1.21 11.58
N PRO A 215 53.68 -1.80 10.66
CA PRO A 215 53.40 -3.12 10.11
C PRO A 215 54.02 -4.22 11.00
N PRO A 216 53.36 -5.38 11.18
CA PRO A 216 53.99 -6.58 11.69
C PRO A 216 54.68 -7.39 10.58
N GLN A 217 55.78 -8.01 10.98
CA GLN A 217 56.70 -8.87 10.21
C GLN A 217 56.11 -10.23 9.85
#